data_AF-A0A8H5WMD3-F1
#
_entry.id   AF-A0A8H5WMD3-F1
#
_cell.length_a   1.000
_cell.length_b   1.000
_cell.length_c   1.000
_cell.angle_alpha   90.00
_cell.angle_beta   90.00
_cell.angle_gamma   90.00
#
_symmetry.space_group_name_H-M   'P 1'
#
loop_
_entity.id
_entity.type
_entity.pdbx_description
1 polymer ?
#
loop_
_entity_poly.entity_id
_entity_poly.type
_entity_poly.pdbx_seq_one_letter_code
_entity_poly.pdbx_strand_id
1 'polypeptide(L)'
;MEAQDSNQNPTSPLNLETEMSGPLNTIMDQSTPLTTHEQENNALLGSIPKSIGSHDHPTGSEVQDNHKSQTGPMQASNTPEGRTAEDVFKVQQENNAAFLDDIRLIYSNERSTLAQVVQTEVQNGMDRIFNCIKNFIPQPTQAPTASTITELRTQLKKKKNYTQKLSGDYNNLLQHTHKQKQDLGKVNAKLDDALRERDQLRQLLDGGSLANSDKATDDSIRGKWKALAYNIRCLAHYLAQNPPQQQLDDIARERLRFVTRDYCTLLQDEDYREFIIMSYLWVTVQDDVFNARRTIWGGPELKSFKAVRNRIIKRIRDEIKIPNYDDPVAYAVRWLAQGSAMMANLWERDDRSIRRLVLDEAKLLRPFHSTFQSVADRCDRKVVDQLRDILALAIELDEMILRSKAIFHVHCGDRSQSLNSATMWNRNVMDSVAFTKTLSPRSRVVFFISPVVYKTGTADGQRYDSQMVLAKASVVCD
;
A
#
# COMPACT_ATOMS: atom_id res chain seq x y z
N MET A 1 -59.89 12.28 -34.77
CA MET A 1 -59.16 11.02 -34.95
C MET A 1 -57.88 11.09 -34.12
N GLU A 2 -57.95 11.14 -32.78
CA GLU A 2 -58.56 10.19 -31.81
C GLU A 2 -57.66 8.97 -31.55
N ALA A 3 -57.46 8.47 -30.33
CA ALA A 3 -57.67 9.07 -28.99
C ALA A 3 -56.89 8.25 -27.92
N GLN A 4 -56.83 8.77 -26.69
CA GLN A 4 -57.06 8.13 -25.37
C GLN A 4 -57.03 6.57 -25.23
N ASP A 5 -56.65 5.96 -24.10
CA ASP A 5 -56.36 6.48 -22.75
C ASP A 5 -55.67 5.46 -21.81
N SER A 6 -55.11 5.95 -20.68
CA SER A 6 -55.12 5.31 -19.33
C SER A 6 -54.43 3.92 -19.12
N ASN A 7 -54.16 3.39 -17.91
CA ASN A 7 -53.81 3.89 -16.55
C ASN A 7 -53.49 2.65 -15.64
N GLN A 8 -53.17 2.89 -14.36
CA GLN A 8 -53.22 2.00 -13.17
C GLN A 8 -51.93 1.26 -12.73
N ASN A 9 -51.35 1.78 -11.63
CA ASN A 9 -50.78 0.96 -10.54
C ASN A 9 -51.93 0.33 -9.70
N PRO A 10 -51.63 -0.71 -8.92
CA PRO A 10 -52.08 -0.76 -7.52
C PRO A 10 -50.92 -0.96 -6.53
N THR A 11 -51.21 -0.77 -5.23
CA THR A 11 -50.21 -0.65 -4.15
C THR A 11 -50.58 -1.53 -2.94
N SER A 12 -49.59 -1.84 -2.09
CA SER A 12 -49.75 -2.28 -0.69
C SER A 12 -50.22 -3.73 -0.47
N PRO A 13 -50.12 -4.30 0.77
CA PRO A 13 -49.60 -3.72 2.02
C PRO A 13 -48.43 -4.50 2.68
N LEU A 14 -47.97 -3.99 3.83
CA LEU A 14 -47.16 -4.72 4.80
C LEU A 14 -47.95 -5.89 5.41
N ASN A 15 -47.23 -6.83 6.02
CA ASN A 15 -47.65 -7.35 7.33
C ASN A 15 -46.43 -7.59 8.23
N LEU A 16 -46.61 -7.40 9.54
CA LEU A 16 -45.55 -7.49 10.55
C LEU A 16 -46.17 -8.09 11.81
N GLU A 17 -45.67 -9.24 12.25
CA GLU A 17 -46.18 -9.90 13.46
C GLU A 17 -45.03 -10.61 14.20
N THR A 18 -45.25 -10.91 15.48
CA THR A 18 -44.22 -11.21 16.50
C THR A 18 -44.51 -12.56 17.17
N GLU A 19 -43.69 -12.95 18.16
CA GLU A 19 -43.84 -14.11 19.08
C GLU A 19 -43.27 -15.46 18.59
N MET A 20 -42.89 -16.42 19.45
CA MET A 20 -42.13 -16.40 20.72
C MET A 20 -41.72 -17.84 21.11
N SER A 21 -40.51 -18.02 21.66
CA SER A 21 -40.16 -19.02 22.68
C SER A 21 -40.36 -20.55 22.48
N GLY A 22 -39.53 -21.17 21.63
CA GLY A 22 -38.93 -22.53 21.85
C GLY A 22 -39.87 -23.74 22.01
N PRO A 23 -39.44 -24.83 22.70
CA PRO A 23 -38.07 -25.33 22.89
C PRO A 23 -37.92 -26.85 22.56
N LEU A 24 -36.70 -27.36 22.30
CA LEU A 24 -36.39 -28.81 22.45
C LEU A 24 -34.89 -29.14 22.42
N ASN A 25 -34.48 -30.12 23.25
CA ASN A 25 -33.17 -30.78 23.19
C ASN A 25 -33.18 -31.95 22.19
N THR A 26 -32.02 -32.32 21.64
CA THR A 26 -31.65 -33.72 21.30
C THR A 26 -30.10 -33.85 21.28
N ILE A 27 -29.58 -35.07 21.42
CA ILE A 27 -28.17 -35.44 21.67
C ILE A 27 -27.59 -36.16 20.41
N MET A 28 -26.29 -36.52 20.43
CA MET A 28 -25.50 -37.31 19.44
C MET A 28 -24.89 -36.52 18.26
N ASP A 29 -23.65 -36.78 17.79
CA ASP A 29 -22.57 -37.60 18.39
C ASP A 29 -21.13 -37.20 17.92
N GLN A 30 -20.13 -37.81 18.57
CA GLN A 30 -18.69 -37.96 18.28
C GLN A 30 -18.13 -37.53 16.91
N SER A 31 -17.02 -36.75 16.93
CA SER A 31 -15.68 -37.28 16.56
C SER A 31 -14.53 -36.31 16.90
N THR A 32 -13.46 -36.84 17.48
CA THR A 32 -12.14 -36.22 17.75
C THR A 32 -11.07 -37.08 17.00
N PRO A 33 -9.74 -36.77 16.98
CA PRO A 33 -8.99 -35.69 17.63
C PRO A 33 -8.01 -34.91 16.71
N LEU A 34 -7.27 -33.96 17.30
CA LEU A 34 -5.87 -33.70 16.94
C LEU A 34 -5.03 -33.58 18.23
N THR A 35 -3.74 -33.87 18.17
CA THR A 35 -2.91 -34.19 19.35
C THR A 35 -1.57 -33.44 19.38
N THR A 36 -1.16 -33.02 20.59
CA THR A 36 0.23 -32.73 21.02
C THR A 36 1.02 -31.61 20.28
N HIS A 37 2.00 -30.92 20.89
CA HIS A 37 2.52 -30.95 22.27
C HIS A 37 2.98 -29.53 22.64
N GLU A 38 2.70 -29.06 23.86
CA GLU A 38 3.55 -28.04 24.50
C GLU A 38 4.71 -28.76 25.19
N GLN A 39 5.95 -28.30 25.04
CA GLN A 39 7.02 -28.68 25.97
C GLN A 39 8.13 -27.62 26.07
N GLU A 40 8.37 -27.19 27.31
CA GLU A 40 9.62 -26.65 27.87
C GLU A 40 10.39 -25.54 27.13
N ASN A 41 10.47 -24.38 27.79
CA ASN A 41 11.72 -23.61 27.85
C ASN A 41 11.75 -22.76 29.13
N ASN A 42 12.59 -23.15 30.10
CA ASN A 42 12.76 -22.41 31.35
C ASN A 42 14.10 -22.76 32.02
N ALA A 43 15.20 -22.11 31.59
CA ALA A 43 16.54 -22.32 32.17
C ALA A 43 17.46 -21.11 32.01
N LEU A 44 18.37 -20.96 32.99
CA LEU A 44 19.64 -20.23 32.94
C LEU A 44 19.59 -18.71 32.68
N LEU A 45 19.34 -17.97 33.75
CA LEU A 45 19.71 -16.55 33.90
C LEU A 45 21.05 -16.47 34.67
N GLY A 46 22.05 -15.79 34.12
CA GLY A 46 23.40 -15.60 34.68
C GLY A 46 24.48 -15.68 33.60
N SER A 47 25.52 -14.84 33.56
CA SER A 47 26.12 -14.02 34.62
C SER A 47 26.69 -12.68 34.09
N ILE A 48 26.87 -11.67 34.95
CA ILE A 48 27.50 -10.38 34.62
C ILE A 48 28.70 -10.09 35.54
N PRO A 49 29.91 -9.86 35.01
CA PRO A 49 31.05 -9.30 35.76
C PRO A 49 31.05 -7.74 35.78
N LYS A 50 31.77 -7.13 36.73
CA LYS A 50 31.89 -5.67 36.90
C LYS A 50 33.34 -5.16 36.79
N SER A 51 33.52 -3.95 36.24
CA SER A 51 34.62 -2.99 36.50
C SER A 51 34.14 -1.60 36.05
N ILE A 52 34.21 -0.46 36.76
CA ILE A 52 35.15 0.17 37.72
C ILE A 52 36.24 1.03 37.03
N GLY A 53 36.35 2.31 37.45
CA GLY A 53 37.31 3.34 36.97
C GLY A 53 36.67 4.35 36.00
N SER A 54 36.37 5.64 36.28
CA SER A 54 36.86 6.70 37.20
C SER A 54 37.95 7.62 36.63
N HIS A 55 37.62 8.90 36.42
CA HIS A 55 38.40 10.09 36.84
C HIS A 55 37.58 11.40 36.69
N ASP A 56 38.17 12.56 37.00
CA ASP A 56 37.48 13.70 37.65
C ASP A 56 37.38 15.04 36.87
N HIS A 57 36.48 15.90 37.39
CA HIS A 57 36.43 17.38 37.51
C HIS A 57 37.62 18.29 37.07
N PRO A 58 37.48 19.66 37.10
CA PRO A 58 36.29 20.54 37.34
C PRO A 58 36.02 21.44 36.08
N THR A 59 35.53 22.69 36.03
CA THR A 59 35.10 23.77 36.98
C THR A 59 34.16 24.76 36.24
N GLY A 60 33.40 25.62 36.94
CA GLY A 60 32.84 26.85 36.32
C GLY A 60 31.55 27.43 36.96
N SER A 61 31.70 28.30 37.97
CA SER A 61 30.62 29.11 38.57
C SER A 61 30.47 30.48 37.83
N GLU A 62 29.58 31.43 38.12
CA GLU A 62 28.66 31.66 39.26
C GLU A 62 27.59 32.75 38.96
N VAL A 63 26.74 33.05 39.96
CA VAL A 63 25.91 34.27 40.16
C VAL A 63 24.60 34.39 39.36
N GLN A 64 23.62 35.01 40.04
CA GLN A 64 22.22 35.23 39.65
C GLN A 64 22.00 36.73 39.34
N ASP A 65 20.88 37.09 38.70
CA ASP A 65 20.03 38.14 39.29
C ASP A 65 18.55 38.05 38.83
N ASN A 66 17.66 38.77 39.53
CA ASN A 66 16.20 38.80 39.33
C ASN A 66 15.71 40.21 38.95
N HIS A 67 14.81 40.33 37.95
CA HIS A 67 13.46 40.88 38.19
C HIS A 67 12.53 40.96 36.94
N LYS A 68 11.25 40.60 37.20
CA LYS A 68 9.99 41.05 36.56
C LYS A 68 10.07 42.08 35.40
N SER A 69 9.46 41.76 34.25
CA SER A 69 8.07 42.16 33.90
C SER A 69 7.68 41.77 32.46
N GLN A 70 6.37 41.63 32.21
CA GLN A 70 5.77 41.65 30.86
C GLN A 70 5.80 43.12 30.34
N THR A 71 5.74 43.46 29.04
CA THR A 71 5.11 42.77 27.90
C THR A 71 5.83 43.19 26.60
N GLY A 72 5.99 42.30 25.61
CA GLY A 72 6.66 42.61 24.33
C GLY A 72 6.30 41.63 23.19
N PRO A 73 6.56 41.99 21.91
CA PRO A 73 6.03 41.30 20.73
C PRO A 73 6.84 40.07 20.28
N MET A 74 6.30 39.38 19.27
CA MET A 74 6.84 38.16 18.66
C MET A 74 8.33 38.26 18.28
N GLN A 75 9.12 37.27 18.73
CA GLN A 75 10.39 36.89 18.11
C GLN A 75 10.43 35.38 17.88
N ALA A 76 11.18 34.95 16.87
CA ALA A 76 11.33 33.54 16.53
C ALA A 76 12.08 32.79 17.63
N SER A 77 11.67 31.56 17.93
CA SER A 77 12.46 30.63 18.74
C SER A 77 13.37 29.79 17.83
N ASN A 78 14.57 29.51 18.31
CA ASN A 78 15.63 28.93 17.48
C ASN A 78 15.37 27.46 17.19
N THR A 79 15.23 27.10 15.90
CA THR A 79 15.30 25.71 15.43
C THR A 79 16.73 25.19 15.60
N PRO A 80 16.97 24.08 16.31
CA PRO A 80 18.26 23.41 16.29
C PRO A 80 18.42 22.70 14.93
N GLU A 81 19.25 23.26 14.05
CA GLU A 81 19.64 22.59 12.81
C GLU A 81 20.40 21.28 13.12
N GLY A 82 20.16 20.22 12.34
CA GLY A 82 20.97 19.00 12.38
C GLY A 82 20.29 17.70 12.84
N ARG A 83 19.01 17.69 13.22
CA ARG A 83 18.25 16.42 13.34
C ARG A 83 17.79 15.94 11.98
N THR A 84 18.22 14.74 11.59
CA THR A 84 17.70 14.03 10.41
C THR A 84 16.30 13.47 10.68
N ALA A 85 15.60 13.05 9.63
CA ALA A 85 14.32 12.34 9.79
C ALA A 85 14.49 11.04 10.58
N GLU A 86 15.62 10.33 10.41
CA GLU A 86 15.93 9.10 11.14
C GLU A 86 16.13 9.37 12.63
N ASP A 87 16.77 10.49 13.03
CA ASP A 87 16.87 10.89 14.45
C ASP A 87 15.49 11.10 15.09
N VAL A 88 14.57 11.74 14.36
CA VAL A 88 13.20 12.00 14.84
C VAL A 88 12.41 10.70 14.98
N PHE A 89 12.46 9.81 13.98
CA PHE A 89 11.80 8.50 14.06
C PHE A 89 12.40 7.60 15.13
N LYS A 90 13.73 7.58 15.28
CA LYS A 90 14.42 6.79 16.29
C LYS A 90 14.07 7.25 17.70
N VAL A 91 14.11 8.56 17.97
CA VAL A 91 13.67 9.11 19.27
C VAL A 91 12.20 8.79 19.55
N GLN A 92 11.32 8.86 18.54
CA GLN A 92 9.91 8.49 18.72
C GLN A 92 9.73 6.99 19.02
N GLN A 93 10.51 6.12 18.38
CA GLN A 93 10.47 4.68 18.61
C GLN A 93 11.05 4.30 19.99
N GLU A 94 12.15 4.91 20.40
CA GLU A 94 12.76 4.73 21.73
C GLU A 94 11.82 5.21 22.84
N ASN A 95 11.17 6.36 22.67
CA ASN A 95 10.13 6.86 23.59
C ASN A 95 8.92 5.90 23.69
N ASN A 96 8.43 5.41 22.55
CA ASN A 96 7.29 4.47 22.52
C ASN A 96 7.64 3.12 23.19
N ALA A 97 8.86 2.62 23.00
CA ALA A 97 9.33 1.39 23.65
C ALA A 97 9.45 1.56 25.17
N ALA A 98 10.10 2.64 25.63
CA ALA A 98 10.24 2.96 27.05
C ALA A 98 8.87 3.12 27.75
N PHE A 99 7.90 3.76 27.09
CA PHE A 99 6.53 3.91 27.59
C PHE A 99 5.79 2.56 27.74
N LEU A 100 5.98 1.63 26.80
CA LEU A 100 5.35 0.31 26.86
C LEU A 100 5.97 -0.58 27.94
N ASP A 101 7.29 -0.53 28.14
CA ASP A 101 7.95 -1.30 29.20
C ASP A 101 7.74 -0.68 30.60
N ASP A 102 7.59 0.64 30.74
CA ASP A 102 7.15 1.28 32.00
C ASP A 102 5.73 0.83 32.39
N ILE A 103 4.78 0.85 31.44
CA ILE A 103 3.43 0.29 31.63
C ILE A 103 3.51 -1.18 32.04
N ARG A 104 4.31 -2.00 31.36
CA ARG A 104 4.48 -3.43 31.67
C ARG A 104 5.06 -3.63 33.07
N LEU A 105 6.03 -2.82 33.47
CA LEU A 105 6.65 -2.85 34.80
C LEU A 105 5.64 -2.50 35.88
N ILE A 106 4.90 -1.39 35.73
CA ILE A 106 3.84 -0.95 36.65
C ILE A 106 2.79 -2.05 36.82
N TYR A 107 2.24 -2.60 35.73
CA TYR A 107 1.24 -3.68 35.79
C TYR A 107 1.78 -4.95 36.46
N SER A 108 3.05 -5.32 36.25
CA SER A 108 3.65 -6.48 36.90
C SER A 108 3.81 -6.29 38.41
N ASN A 109 4.24 -5.09 38.82
CA ASN A 109 4.52 -4.75 40.21
C ASN A 109 3.21 -4.59 41.03
N GLU A 110 2.22 -3.86 40.50
CA GLU A 110 0.91 -3.72 41.13
C GLU A 110 0.20 -5.07 41.29
N ARG A 111 0.25 -5.92 40.25
CA ARG A 111 -0.40 -7.24 40.28
C ARG A 111 0.27 -8.20 41.28
N SER A 112 1.59 -8.15 41.40
CA SER A 112 2.33 -8.91 42.43
C SER A 112 1.97 -8.42 43.84
N THR A 113 2.05 -7.11 44.08
CA THR A 113 1.76 -6.49 45.38
C THR A 113 0.33 -6.76 45.83
N LEU A 114 -0.66 -6.58 44.94
CA LEU A 114 -2.07 -6.80 45.25
C LEU A 114 -2.36 -8.27 45.57
N ALA A 115 -1.82 -9.22 44.79
CA ALA A 115 -1.99 -10.65 45.05
C ALA A 115 -1.40 -11.03 46.43
N GLN A 116 -0.19 -10.55 46.73
CA GLN A 116 0.50 -10.84 47.99
C GLN A 116 -0.23 -10.25 49.21
N VAL A 117 -0.72 -9.01 49.12
CA VAL A 117 -1.51 -8.37 50.18
C VAL A 117 -2.86 -9.08 50.40
N VAL A 118 -3.62 -9.34 49.34
CA VAL A 118 -4.93 -10.01 49.43
C VAL A 118 -4.78 -11.41 50.02
N GLN A 119 -3.83 -12.21 49.54
CA GLN A 119 -3.61 -13.55 50.05
C GLN A 119 -3.18 -13.54 51.52
N THR A 120 -2.31 -12.60 51.93
CA THR A 120 -1.80 -12.51 53.30
C THR A 120 -2.87 -12.04 54.28
N GLU A 121 -3.64 -11.00 53.98
CA GLU A 121 -4.69 -10.50 54.90
C GLU A 121 -5.92 -11.41 54.95
N VAL A 122 -6.33 -12.04 53.83
CA VAL A 122 -7.45 -13.01 53.86
C VAL A 122 -7.07 -14.24 54.70
N GLN A 123 -5.86 -14.79 54.54
CA GLN A 123 -5.41 -15.93 55.33
C GLN A 123 -5.31 -15.58 56.83
N ASN A 124 -4.63 -14.48 57.16
CA ASN A 124 -4.54 -13.99 58.55
C ASN A 124 -5.91 -13.67 59.18
N GLY A 125 -6.86 -13.18 58.39
CA GLY A 125 -8.24 -12.94 58.81
C GLY A 125 -8.97 -14.24 59.16
N MET A 126 -8.91 -15.22 58.26
CA MET A 126 -9.54 -16.53 58.44
C MET A 126 -8.96 -17.28 59.65
N ASP A 127 -7.65 -17.33 59.81
CA ASP A 127 -7.01 -18.03 60.93
C ASP A 127 -7.33 -17.37 62.29
N ARG A 128 -7.53 -16.04 62.33
CA ARG A 128 -7.97 -15.33 63.54
C ARG A 128 -9.44 -15.54 63.85
N ILE A 129 -10.31 -15.67 62.85
CA ILE A 129 -11.72 -16.03 63.01
C ILE A 129 -11.84 -17.47 63.52
N PHE A 130 -11.09 -18.41 62.92
CA PHE A 130 -11.07 -19.82 63.33
C PHE A 130 -10.62 -19.99 64.78
N ASN A 131 -9.53 -19.33 65.19
CA ASN A 131 -9.08 -19.33 66.58
C ASN A 131 -10.07 -18.64 67.54
N CYS A 132 -10.79 -17.59 67.10
CA CYS A 132 -11.89 -17.03 67.91
C CYS A 132 -13.02 -18.05 68.13
N ILE A 133 -13.46 -18.77 67.10
CA ILE A 133 -14.55 -19.75 67.19
C ILE A 133 -14.12 -20.93 68.07
N LYS A 134 -12.88 -21.41 67.93
CA LYS A 134 -12.32 -22.50 68.76
C LYS A 134 -12.33 -22.17 70.25
N ASN A 135 -12.13 -20.90 70.62
CA ASN A 135 -12.19 -20.42 72.00
C ASN A 135 -13.61 -20.16 72.54
N PHE A 136 -14.65 -20.38 71.72
CA PHE A 136 -16.06 -20.21 72.11
C PHE A 136 -16.80 -21.53 72.42
N ILE A 137 -16.11 -22.68 72.36
CA ILE A 137 -16.65 -23.98 72.76
C ILE A 137 -16.83 -24.00 74.31
N PRO A 138 -18.05 -24.11 74.86
CA PRO A 138 -18.24 -23.96 76.30
C PRO A 138 -17.79 -25.20 77.10
N GLN A 139 -16.81 -25.03 77.98
CA GLN A 139 -16.60 -25.92 79.13
C GLN A 139 -17.60 -25.55 80.25
N PRO A 140 -18.45 -26.48 80.73
CA PRO A 140 -19.53 -26.13 81.65
C PRO A 140 -19.12 -26.23 83.12
N THR A 141 -18.81 -25.11 83.78
CA THR A 141 -19.27 -24.81 85.17
C THR A 141 -18.87 -23.42 85.68
N GLN A 142 -19.56 -23.01 86.75
CA GLN A 142 -19.38 -21.80 87.58
C GLN A 142 -19.87 -20.47 87.01
N ALA A 143 -20.37 -19.62 87.91
CA ALA A 143 -20.97 -18.32 87.59
C ALA A 143 -19.89 -17.25 87.29
N PRO A 144 -20.17 -16.29 86.38
CA PRO A 144 -19.16 -15.33 85.94
C PRO A 144 -18.74 -14.37 87.06
N THR A 145 -17.51 -14.54 87.55
CA THR A 145 -16.89 -13.61 88.49
C THR A 145 -16.68 -12.24 87.83
N ALA A 146 -16.64 -11.16 88.63
CA ALA A 146 -16.52 -9.80 88.11
C ALA A 146 -15.30 -9.60 87.18
N SER A 147 -14.19 -10.30 87.43
CA SER A 147 -12.98 -10.29 86.60
C SER A 147 -13.21 -10.81 85.17
N THR A 148 -14.06 -11.82 84.99
CA THR A 148 -14.42 -12.36 83.66
C THR A 148 -15.22 -11.35 82.85
N ILE A 149 -16.05 -10.55 83.53
CA ILE A 149 -16.87 -9.49 82.91
C ILE A 149 -16.00 -8.31 82.45
N THR A 150 -14.97 -7.92 83.20
CA THR A 150 -14.02 -6.89 82.76
C THR A 150 -13.13 -7.35 81.59
N GLU A 151 -12.70 -8.61 81.58
CA GLU A 151 -11.93 -9.16 80.44
C GLU A 151 -12.79 -9.23 79.16
N LEU A 152 -14.01 -9.77 79.24
CA LEU A 152 -14.93 -9.79 78.09
C LEU A 152 -15.25 -8.38 77.55
N ARG A 153 -15.42 -7.38 78.42
CA ARG A 153 -15.58 -5.97 78.02
C ARG A 153 -14.34 -5.42 77.31
N THR A 154 -13.15 -5.82 77.75
CA THR A 154 -11.86 -5.40 77.16
C THR A 154 -11.67 -6.04 75.77
N GLN A 155 -11.95 -7.33 75.63
CA GLN A 155 -11.94 -8.01 74.34
C GLN A 155 -13.00 -7.45 73.37
N LEU A 156 -14.20 -7.14 73.85
CA LEU A 156 -15.27 -6.54 73.03
C LEU A 156 -14.87 -5.14 72.54
N LYS A 157 -14.24 -4.31 73.39
CA LYS A 157 -13.67 -3.02 72.99
C LYS A 157 -12.56 -3.18 71.95
N LYS A 158 -11.65 -4.14 72.14
CA LYS A 158 -10.58 -4.48 71.18
C LYS A 158 -11.14 -4.94 69.82
N LYS A 159 -12.17 -5.79 69.82
CA LYS A 159 -12.88 -6.21 68.60
C LYS A 159 -13.58 -5.05 67.91
N LYS A 160 -14.31 -4.19 68.64
CA LYS A 160 -14.98 -3.00 68.07
C LYS A 160 -13.98 -2.08 67.36
N ASN A 161 -12.84 -1.79 67.99
CA ASN A 161 -11.78 -0.98 67.39
C ASN A 161 -11.18 -1.64 66.14
N TYR A 162 -10.99 -2.97 66.14
CA TYR A 162 -10.50 -3.70 64.98
C TYR A 162 -11.49 -3.70 63.81
N THR A 163 -12.79 -3.95 64.06
CA THR A 163 -13.85 -3.85 63.04
C THR A 163 -13.94 -2.45 62.45
N GLN A 164 -13.77 -1.40 63.28
CA GLN A 164 -13.73 -0.02 62.83
C GLN A 164 -12.51 0.26 61.92
N LYS A 165 -11.32 -0.27 62.26
CA LYS A 165 -10.14 -0.17 61.37
C LYS A 165 -10.37 -0.90 60.05
N LEU A 166 -10.81 -2.16 60.10
CA LEU A 166 -11.05 -3.00 58.92
C LEU A 166 -12.10 -2.39 57.98
N SER A 167 -13.13 -1.73 58.51
CA SER A 167 -14.09 -0.97 57.72
C SER A 167 -13.45 0.25 57.02
N GLY A 168 -12.50 0.92 57.66
CA GLY A 168 -11.73 2.00 57.04
C GLY A 168 -10.81 1.47 55.94
N ASP A 169 -10.06 0.41 56.21
CA ASP A 169 -9.15 -0.24 55.25
C ASP A 169 -9.93 -0.75 54.01
N TYR A 170 -11.12 -1.34 54.21
CA TYR A 170 -12.02 -1.75 53.11
C TYR A 170 -12.52 -0.58 52.26
N ASN A 171 -12.96 0.52 52.90
CA ASN A 171 -13.41 1.72 52.18
C ASN A 171 -12.28 2.36 51.37
N ASN A 172 -11.06 2.38 51.90
CA ASN A 172 -9.86 2.84 51.19
C ASN A 172 -9.56 1.96 49.96
N LEU A 173 -9.64 0.63 50.10
CA LEU A 173 -9.46 -0.31 48.99
C LEU A 173 -10.55 -0.14 47.91
N LEU A 174 -11.80 0.11 48.31
CA LEU A 174 -12.91 0.38 47.40
C LEU A 174 -12.66 1.66 46.58
N GLN A 175 -12.20 2.74 47.23
CA GLN A 175 -11.83 3.98 46.56
C GLN A 175 -10.63 3.78 45.61
N HIS A 176 -9.61 3.03 46.03
CA HIS A 176 -8.45 2.71 45.19
C HIS A 176 -8.86 1.95 43.92
N THR A 177 -9.71 0.92 44.09
CA THR A 177 -10.25 0.11 42.98
C THR A 177 -11.08 0.97 42.02
N HIS A 178 -11.90 1.89 42.54
CA HIS A 178 -12.67 2.82 41.71
C HIS A 178 -11.77 3.78 40.93
N LYS A 179 -10.72 4.31 41.58
CA LYS A 179 -9.72 5.18 40.93
C LYS A 179 -8.96 4.44 39.83
N GLN A 180 -8.42 3.24 40.10
CA GLN A 180 -7.74 2.40 39.10
C GLN A 180 -8.67 2.10 37.91
N LYS A 181 -9.96 1.80 38.14
CA LYS A 181 -10.94 1.62 37.06
C LYS A 181 -11.15 2.89 36.23
N GLN A 182 -11.17 4.06 36.87
CA GLN A 182 -11.28 5.34 36.17
C GLN A 182 -10.03 5.67 35.35
N ASP A 183 -8.83 5.43 35.91
CA ASP A 183 -7.56 5.70 35.25
C ASP A 183 -7.29 4.71 34.09
N LEU A 184 -7.65 3.44 34.24
CA LEU A 184 -7.66 2.45 33.14
C LEU A 184 -8.61 2.87 32.00
N GLY A 185 -9.78 3.42 32.34
CA GLY A 185 -10.69 4.01 31.34
C GLY A 185 -10.06 5.16 30.56
N LYS A 186 -9.29 6.04 31.21
CA LYS A 186 -8.54 7.13 30.55
C LYS A 186 -7.42 6.60 29.66
N VAL A 187 -6.72 5.53 30.08
CA VAL A 187 -5.66 4.90 29.28
C VAL A 187 -6.24 4.23 28.03
N ASN A 188 -7.34 3.49 28.16
CA ASN A 188 -7.99 2.86 27.00
C ASN A 188 -8.49 3.92 25.99
N ALA A 189 -9.11 5.01 26.44
CA ALA A 189 -9.54 6.09 25.55
C ALA A 189 -8.35 6.69 24.76
N LYS A 190 -7.22 6.97 25.43
CA LYS A 190 -5.98 7.43 24.78
C LYS A 190 -5.42 6.41 23.78
N LEU A 191 -5.54 5.12 24.06
CA LEU A 191 -5.11 4.05 23.16
C LEU A 191 -6.00 4.00 21.91
N ASP A 192 -7.32 4.07 22.06
CA ASP A 192 -8.27 4.10 20.95
C ASP A 192 -8.05 5.34 20.05
N ASP A 193 -7.76 6.50 20.65
CA ASP A 193 -7.43 7.72 19.91
C ASP A 193 -6.09 7.61 19.17
N ALA A 194 -5.03 7.14 19.82
CA ALA A 194 -3.73 6.91 19.18
C ALA A 194 -3.79 5.85 18.06
N LEU A 195 -4.64 4.82 18.20
CA LEU A 195 -4.90 3.84 17.14
C LEU A 195 -5.65 4.47 15.96
N ARG A 196 -6.64 5.34 16.21
CA ARG A 196 -7.32 6.11 15.17
C ARG A 196 -6.38 7.06 14.43
N GLU A 197 -5.53 7.79 15.14
CA GLU A 197 -4.51 8.65 14.53
C GLU A 197 -3.52 7.84 13.69
N ARG A 198 -3.01 6.71 14.21
CA ARG A 198 -2.15 5.77 13.47
C ARG A 198 -2.81 5.32 12.17
N ASP A 199 -4.08 4.94 12.21
CA ASP A 199 -4.76 4.39 11.04
C ASP A 199 -5.17 5.46 10.01
N GLN A 200 -5.44 6.69 10.45
CA GLN A 200 -5.54 7.86 9.56
C GLN A 200 -4.20 8.17 8.89
N LEU A 201 -3.09 8.21 9.65
CA LEU A 201 -1.74 8.41 9.11
C LEU A 201 -1.36 7.29 8.13
N ARG A 202 -1.74 6.04 8.44
CA ARG A 202 -1.54 4.89 7.54
C ARG A 202 -2.33 5.04 6.26
N GLN A 203 -3.61 5.44 6.34
CA GLN A 203 -4.44 5.71 5.17
C GLN A 203 -3.85 6.82 4.29
N LEU A 204 -3.31 7.89 4.89
CA LEU A 204 -2.60 8.96 4.17
C LEU A 204 -1.31 8.43 3.50
N LEU A 205 -0.50 7.64 4.22
CA LEU A 205 0.74 7.03 3.71
C LEU A 205 0.48 5.97 2.63
N ASP A 206 -0.65 5.27 2.67
CA ASP A 206 -1.14 4.38 1.59
C ASP A 206 -1.69 5.16 0.38
N GLY A 207 -1.79 6.49 0.49
CA GLY A 207 -2.16 7.45 -0.54
C GLY A 207 -3.64 7.85 -0.58
N GLY A 208 -4.40 7.53 0.46
CA GLY A 208 -5.82 7.89 0.62
C GLY A 208 -6.66 7.52 -0.60
N SER A 209 -7.53 8.43 -1.03
CA SER A 209 -8.24 8.29 -2.31
C SER A 209 -7.28 8.36 -3.50
N LEU A 210 -6.32 9.30 -3.51
CA LEU A 210 -5.48 9.61 -4.69
C LEU A 210 -4.67 8.43 -5.24
N ALA A 211 -4.30 7.43 -4.42
CA ALA A 211 -3.57 6.24 -4.87
C ALA A 211 -4.37 4.93 -4.78
N ASN A 212 -5.67 4.98 -4.45
CA ASN A 212 -6.50 3.78 -4.24
C ASN A 212 -7.92 3.88 -4.82
N SER A 213 -8.36 5.02 -5.35
CA SER A 213 -9.70 5.17 -5.95
C SER A 213 -9.94 4.18 -7.10
N ASP A 214 -8.93 4.06 -7.98
CA ASP A 214 -9.03 3.32 -9.24
C ASP A 214 -7.86 2.33 -9.37
N LYS A 215 -7.89 1.26 -8.56
CA LYS A 215 -6.88 0.18 -8.61
C LYS A 215 -6.99 -0.59 -9.93
N ALA A 216 -6.28 -0.10 -10.96
CA ALA A 216 -6.19 -0.75 -12.26
C ALA A 216 -5.68 -2.20 -12.12
N THR A 217 -6.54 -3.17 -12.44
CA THR A 217 -6.21 -4.60 -12.40
C THR A 217 -5.37 -5.00 -13.62
N ASP A 218 -4.62 -6.09 -13.48
CA ASP A 218 -3.81 -6.64 -14.57
C ASP A 218 -4.64 -6.96 -15.80
N ASP A 219 -5.85 -7.48 -15.63
CA ASP A 219 -6.77 -7.77 -16.73
C ASP A 219 -7.40 -6.52 -17.35
N SER A 220 -7.55 -5.42 -16.60
CA SER A 220 -7.94 -4.12 -17.17
C SER A 220 -6.83 -3.55 -18.05
N ILE A 221 -5.58 -3.52 -17.54
CA ILE A 221 -4.41 -3.06 -18.30
C ILE A 221 -4.18 -3.96 -19.53
N ARG A 222 -4.27 -5.29 -19.38
CA ARG A 222 -4.18 -6.28 -20.47
C ARG A 222 -5.33 -6.14 -21.48
N GLY A 223 -6.53 -5.80 -21.03
CA GLY A 223 -7.69 -5.53 -21.88
C GLY A 223 -7.49 -4.30 -22.75
N LYS A 224 -7.06 -3.17 -22.14
CA LYS A 224 -6.69 -1.95 -22.86
C LYS A 224 -5.52 -2.18 -23.82
N TRP A 225 -4.50 -2.96 -23.42
CA TRP A 225 -3.39 -3.35 -24.29
C TRP A 225 -3.87 -4.12 -25.54
N LYS A 226 -4.76 -5.11 -25.35
CA LYS A 226 -5.36 -5.87 -26.46
C LYS A 226 -6.20 -4.97 -27.39
N ALA A 227 -6.97 -4.03 -26.84
CA ALA A 227 -7.75 -3.07 -27.63
C ALA A 227 -6.85 -2.13 -28.45
N LEU A 228 -5.78 -1.61 -27.85
CA LEU A 228 -4.78 -0.79 -28.53
C LEU A 228 -4.09 -1.58 -29.67
N ALA A 229 -3.66 -2.82 -29.41
CA ALA A 229 -3.06 -3.70 -30.41
C ALA A 229 -4.01 -4.01 -31.57
N TYR A 230 -5.30 -4.23 -31.26
CA TYR A 230 -6.34 -4.45 -32.27
C TYR A 230 -6.56 -3.21 -33.14
N ASN A 231 -6.69 -2.02 -32.54
CA ASN A 231 -6.88 -0.78 -33.28
C ASN A 231 -5.68 -0.45 -34.18
N ILE A 232 -4.45 -0.64 -33.69
CA ILE A 232 -3.22 -0.48 -34.48
C ILE A 232 -3.22 -1.43 -35.68
N ARG A 233 -3.58 -2.72 -35.49
CA ARG A 233 -3.72 -3.69 -36.59
C ARG A 233 -4.79 -3.27 -37.60
N CYS A 234 -5.95 -2.81 -37.14
CA CYS A 234 -7.04 -2.36 -38.02
C CYS A 234 -6.71 -1.10 -38.82
N LEU A 235 -5.82 -0.23 -38.34
CA LEU A 235 -5.27 0.88 -39.13
C LEU A 235 -4.17 0.38 -40.08
N ALA A 236 -3.23 -0.44 -39.61
CA ALA A 236 -2.15 -0.99 -40.44
C ALA A 236 -2.68 -1.80 -41.63
N HIS A 237 -3.64 -2.71 -41.41
CA HIS A 237 -4.31 -3.48 -42.45
C HIS A 237 -4.96 -2.59 -43.52
N TYR A 238 -5.59 -1.49 -43.10
CA TYR A 238 -6.21 -0.53 -44.01
C TYR A 238 -5.18 0.27 -44.83
N LEU A 239 -4.00 0.53 -44.28
CA LEU A 239 -2.89 1.19 -44.98
C LEU A 239 -2.07 0.23 -45.85
N ALA A 240 -2.03 -1.06 -45.51
CA ALA A 240 -1.22 -2.09 -46.19
C ALA A 240 -1.78 -2.57 -47.55
N GLN A 241 -2.95 -2.06 -47.97
CA GLN A 241 -3.63 -2.48 -49.19
C GLN A 241 -2.80 -2.28 -50.48
N ASN A 242 -1.83 -1.35 -50.47
CA ASN A 242 -0.93 -1.07 -51.58
C ASN A 242 0.47 -0.71 -51.04
N PRO A 243 1.56 -0.89 -51.80
CA PRO A 243 2.86 -0.33 -51.47
C PRO A 243 2.82 1.22 -51.52
N PRO A 244 3.66 1.93 -50.74
CA PRO A 244 3.67 3.40 -50.75
C PRO A 244 4.01 3.98 -52.13
N GLN A 245 3.11 4.79 -52.69
CA GLN A 245 3.26 5.41 -54.02
C GLN A 245 3.98 6.77 -53.97
N GLN A 246 3.98 7.43 -52.81
CA GLN A 246 4.63 8.72 -52.61
C GLN A 246 5.95 8.56 -51.85
N GLN A 247 6.87 9.51 -52.02
CA GLN A 247 8.11 9.53 -51.26
C GLN A 247 7.83 9.70 -49.76
N LEU A 248 8.34 8.78 -48.95
CA LEU A 248 8.25 8.85 -47.50
C LEU A 248 9.06 10.03 -46.95
N ASP A 249 8.45 10.82 -46.08
CA ASP A 249 9.07 11.90 -45.31
C ASP A 249 10.28 11.39 -44.48
N ASP A 250 11.21 12.29 -44.14
CA ASP A 250 12.41 11.95 -43.36
C ASP A 250 12.07 11.36 -41.97
N ILE A 251 11.05 11.89 -41.29
CA ILE A 251 10.59 11.39 -39.98
C ILE A 251 9.98 9.98 -40.13
N ALA A 252 9.18 9.78 -41.18
CA ALA A 252 8.60 8.47 -41.48
C ALA A 252 9.70 7.44 -41.76
N ARG A 253 10.73 7.84 -42.52
CA ARG A 253 11.89 7.03 -42.87
C ARG A 253 12.77 6.71 -41.66
N GLU A 254 12.94 7.63 -40.72
CA GLU A 254 13.67 7.41 -39.46
C GLU A 254 12.97 6.36 -38.59
N ARG A 255 11.65 6.50 -38.35
CA ARG A 255 10.87 5.51 -37.59
C ARG A 255 10.89 4.13 -38.24
N LEU A 256 10.80 4.04 -39.58
CA LEU A 256 10.91 2.76 -40.30
C LEU A 256 12.32 2.13 -40.17
N ARG A 257 13.39 2.94 -40.25
CA ARG A 257 14.77 2.48 -40.04
C ARG A 257 15.03 1.99 -38.61
N PHE A 258 14.32 2.54 -37.62
CA PHE A 258 14.35 2.08 -36.24
C PHE A 258 13.70 0.70 -36.07
N VAL A 259 12.63 0.40 -36.84
CA VAL A 259 12.04 -0.95 -36.90
C VAL A 259 12.99 -1.94 -37.57
N THR A 260 13.49 -1.61 -38.77
CA THR A 260 14.38 -2.48 -39.55
C THR A 260 15.12 -1.69 -40.64
N ARG A 261 16.34 -2.13 -40.96
CA ARG A 261 17.15 -1.54 -42.04
C ARG A 261 16.55 -1.78 -43.42
N ASP A 262 15.89 -2.94 -43.59
CA ASP A 262 15.38 -3.43 -44.87
C ASP A 262 13.90 -3.04 -45.11
N TYR A 263 13.47 -1.94 -44.47
CA TYR A 263 12.08 -1.46 -44.54
C TYR A 263 11.61 -1.18 -45.98
N CYS A 264 12.52 -0.82 -46.89
CA CYS A 264 12.19 -0.58 -48.30
C CYS A 264 11.67 -1.84 -49.01
N THR A 265 12.24 -3.02 -48.75
CA THR A 265 11.78 -4.27 -49.38
C THR A 265 10.54 -4.80 -48.68
N LEU A 266 10.50 -4.73 -47.35
CA LEU A 266 9.36 -5.19 -46.53
C LEU A 266 8.09 -4.35 -46.69
N LEU A 267 8.17 -3.14 -47.27
CA LEU A 267 7.00 -2.34 -47.67
C LEU A 267 6.50 -2.66 -49.08
N GLN A 268 7.32 -3.26 -49.94
CA GLN A 268 6.90 -3.72 -51.26
C GLN A 268 6.29 -5.12 -51.19
N ASP A 269 6.91 -6.01 -50.42
CA ASP A 269 6.41 -7.34 -50.10
C ASP A 269 5.02 -7.28 -49.45
N GLU A 270 4.07 -8.07 -49.95
CA GLU A 270 2.67 -8.05 -49.50
C GLU A 270 2.47 -8.74 -48.15
N ASP A 271 3.21 -9.83 -47.88
CA ASP A 271 3.09 -10.61 -46.64
C ASP A 271 3.62 -9.83 -45.42
N TYR A 272 4.59 -8.93 -45.63
CA TYR A 272 5.21 -8.15 -44.55
C TYR A 272 4.69 -6.71 -44.41
N ARG A 273 3.93 -6.19 -45.39
CA ARG A 273 3.48 -4.79 -45.42
C ARG A 273 2.63 -4.40 -44.20
N GLU A 274 1.68 -5.26 -43.80
CA GLU A 274 0.88 -5.01 -42.60
C GLU A 274 1.75 -4.99 -41.35
N PHE A 275 2.66 -5.96 -41.19
CA PHE A 275 3.51 -6.08 -40.01
C PHE A 275 4.46 -4.89 -39.84
N ILE A 276 5.07 -4.38 -40.91
CA ILE A 276 5.97 -3.22 -40.81
C ILE A 276 5.20 -1.91 -40.56
N ILE A 277 3.98 -1.76 -41.09
CA ILE A 277 3.12 -0.60 -40.77
C ILE A 277 2.59 -0.68 -39.33
N MET A 278 2.23 -1.88 -38.82
CA MET A 278 1.95 -2.08 -37.40
C MET A 278 3.14 -1.64 -36.52
N SER A 279 4.35 -2.06 -36.90
CA SER A 279 5.59 -1.70 -36.20
C SER A 279 5.79 -0.18 -36.15
N TYR A 280 5.60 0.51 -37.28
CA TYR A 280 5.66 1.96 -37.38
C TYR A 280 4.68 2.65 -36.42
N LEU A 281 3.42 2.21 -36.41
CA LEU A 281 2.37 2.77 -35.53
C LEU A 281 2.69 2.54 -34.04
N TRP A 282 3.24 1.38 -33.68
CA TRP A 282 3.74 1.13 -32.32
C TRP A 282 4.91 2.02 -31.93
N VAL A 283 5.82 2.35 -32.86
CA VAL A 283 6.90 3.32 -32.61
C VAL A 283 6.33 4.72 -32.36
N THR A 284 5.37 5.20 -33.16
CA THR A 284 4.67 6.49 -32.89
C THR A 284 4.02 6.49 -31.50
N VAL A 285 3.28 5.44 -31.14
CA VAL A 285 2.62 5.35 -29.82
C VAL A 285 3.64 5.29 -28.68
N GLN A 286 4.74 4.54 -28.85
CA GLN A 286 5.79 4.45 -27.84
C GLN A 286 6.52 5.78 -27.64
N ASP A 287 6.83 6.51 -28.71
CA ASP A 287 7.53 7.79 -28.60
C ASP A 287 6.62 8.90 -28.07
N ASP A 288 5.50 9.16 -28.73
CA ASP A 288 4.67 10.33 -28.45
C ASP A 288 3.85 10.16 -27.16
N VAL A 289 3.49 8.93 -26.77
CA VAL A 289 2.76 8.63 -25.52
C VAL A 289 3.69 8.08 -24.42
N PHE A 290 4.18 6.84 -24.55
CA PHE A 290 4.86 6.16 -23.43
C PHE A 290 6.19 6.82 -23.02
N ASN A 291 6.97 7.32 -23.98
CA ASN A 291 8.19 8.12 -23.75
C ASN A 291 7.89 9.62 -23.50
N ALA A 292 6.64 10.07 -23.68
CA ALA A 292 6.21 11.47 -23.63
C ALA A 292 7.08 12.41 -24.49
N ARG A 293 7.32 12.05 -25.76
CA ARG A 293 8.00 12.92 -26.75
C ARG A 293 7.20 14.21 -27.01
N ARG A 294 5.87 14.15 -26.95
CA ARG A 294 4.97 15.32 -26.92
C ARG A 294 4.15 15.36 -25.64
N THR A 295 3.85 16.57 -25.15
CA THR A 295 2.89 16.78 -24.06
C THR A 295 1.47 16.69 -24.62
N ILE A 296 0.77 15.59 -24.28
CA ILE A 296 -0.62 15.31 -24.68
C ILE A 296 -1.55 15.06 -23.48
N TRP A 297 -0.97 14.73 -22.32
CA TRP A 297 -1.61 14.69 -21.01
C TRP A 297 -0.56 15.02 -19.93
N GLY A 298 -0.97 15.26 -18.68
CA GLY A 298 -0.04 15.35 -17.55
C GLY A 298 0.89 16.58 -17.55
N GLY A 299 0.62 17.57 -18.40
CA GLY A 299 1.34 18.84 -18.45
C GLY A 299 2.79 18.77 -18.97
N PRO A 300 3.49 19.91 -19.06
CA PRO A 300 4.84 19.99 -19.64
C PRO A 300 5.85 19.06 -18.95
N GLU A 301 5.75 18.92 -17.64
CA GLU A 301 6.70 18.14 -16.82
C GLU A 301 6.45 16.62 -16.84
N LEU A 302 5.46 16.09 -17.55
CA LEU A 302 5.24 14.63 -17.62
C LEU A 302 6.49 13.87 -18.09
N LYS A 303 7.23 14.44 -19.05
CA LYS A 303 8.48 13.87 -19.57
C LYS A 303 9.59 13.86 -18.50
N SER A 304 9.77 14.98 -17.81
CA SER A 304 10.70 15.14 -16.67
C SER A 304 10.37 14.14 -15.57
N PHE A 305 9.08 14.05 -15.21
CA PHE A 305 8.56 13.13 -14.21
C PHE A 305 8.80 11.66 -14.58
N LYS A 306 8.50 11.24 -15.82
CA LYS A 306 8.80 9.89 -16.32
C LYS A 306 10.31 9.57 -16.28
N ALA A 307 11.16 10.54 -16.62
CA ALA A 307 12.62 10.37 -16.55
C ALA A 307 13.11 10.24 -15.09
N VAL A 308 12.59 11.06 -14.17
CA VAL A 308 12.90 10.99 -12.73
C VAL A 308 12.40 9.67 -12.13
N ARG A 309 11.16 9.26 -12.41
CA ARG A 309 10.58 7.94 -12.06
C ARG A 309 11.51 6.79 -12.43
N ASN A 310 11.95 6.75 -13.68
CA ASN A 310 12.82 5.69 -14.18
C ASN A 310 14.22 5.72 -13.54
N ARG A 311 14.78 6.91 -13.25
CA ARG A 311 16.06 7.05 -12.53
C ARG A 311 15.95 6.58 -11.08
N ILE A 312 14.91 6.98 -10.35
CA ILE A 312 14.66 6.57 -8.95
C ILE A 312 14.49 5.05 -8.86
N ILE A 313 13.63 4.48 -9.70
CA ILE A 313 13.36 3.03 -9.72
C ILE A 313 14.63 2.23 -10.04
N LYS A 314 15.46 2.68 -11.00
CA LYS A 314 16.75 2.04 -11.27
C LYS A 314 17.67 2.14 -10.05
N ARG A 315 17.86 3.35 -9.52
CA ARG A 315 18.82 3.62 -8.44
C ARG A 315 18.53 2.79 -7.18
N ILE A 316 17.27 2.72 -6.77
CA ILE A 316 16.89 1.95 -5.57
C ILE A 316 17.14 0.45 -5.77
N ARG A 317 16.86 -0.08 -6.98
CA ARG A 317 17.10 -1.49 -7.31
C ARG A 317 18.59 -1.84 -7.37
N ASP A 318 19.42 -0.94 -7.89
CA ASP A 318 20.82 -1.22 -8.18
C ASP A 318 21.77 -0.89 -7.01
N GLU A 319 21.47 0.15 -6.22
CA GLU A 319 22.42 0.70 -5.21
C GLU A 319 21.96 0.52 -3.74
N ILE A 320 20.66 0.36 -3.46
CA ILE A 320 20.11 0.71 -2.13
C ILE A 320 19.56 -0.50 -1.36
N LYS A 321 20.42 -1.13 -0.56
CA LYS A 321 20.03 -2.01 0.56
C LYS A 321 20.01 -1.22 1.87
N ILE A 322 18.94 -0.47 2.14
CA ILE A 322 18.72 0.16 3.46
C ILE A 322 18.43 -0.94 4.49
N PRO A 323 19.20 -1.08 5.57
CA PRO A 323 18.85 -1.97 6.68
C PRO A 323 17.58 -1.48 7.39
N ASN A 324 16.79 -2.42 7.93
CA ASN A 324 15.60 -2.15 8.77
C ASN A 324 14.42 -1.40 8.13
N TYR A 325 14.35 -1.26 6.79
CA TYR A 325 13.16 -0.76 6.10
C TYR A 325 12.42 -1.85 5.32
N ASP A 326 11.09 -1.82 5.40
CA ASP A 326 10.21 -2.55 4.48
C ASP A 326 10.40 -1.99 3.05
N ASP A 327 10.86 -2.86 2.14
CA ASP A 327 11.05 -2.67 0.69
C ASP A 327 11.09 -1.19 0.20
N PRO A 328 12.28 -0.57 0.06
CA PRO A 328 12.37 0.83 -0.38
C PRO A 328 11.86 1.05 -1.82
N VAL A 329 11.72 0.00 -2.64
CA VAL A 329 11.07 0.10 -3.95
C VAL A 329 9.56 0.32 -3.76
N ALA A 330 8.93 -0.33 -2.78
CA ALA A 330 7.52 -0.17 -2.45
C ALA A 330 7.18 1.26 -2.06
N TYR A 331 7.98 1.88 -1.19
CA TYR A 331 7.77 3.28 -0.79
C TYR A 331 7.91 4.24 -1.98
N ALA A 332 8.99 4.11 -2.75
CA ALA A 332 9.24 5.01 -3.87
C ALA A 332 8.21 4.87 -4.99
N VAL A 333 7.84 3.65 -5.38
CA VAL A 333 6.84 3.42 -6.44
C VAL A 333 5.45 3.88 -5.99
N ARG A 334 5.11 3.74 -4.70
CA ARG A 334 3.87 4.30 -4.13
C ARG A 334 3.83 5.83 -4.18
N TRP A 335 4.91 6.50 -3.81
CA TRP A 335 5.03 7.97 -3.92
C TRP A 335 4.96 8.43 -5.39
N LEU A 336 5.59 7.70 -6.30
CA LEU A 336 5.49 7.95 -7.75
C LEU A 336 4.07 7.73 -8.28
N ALA A 337 3.33 6.74 -7.77
CA ALA A 337 1.92 6.53 -8.11
C ALA A 337 1.03 7.70 -7.64
N GLN A 338 1.22 8.16 -6.40
CA GLN A 338 0.55 9.34 -5.83
C GLN A 338 0.84 10.61 -6.66
N GLY A 339 2.12 10.86 -6.98
CA GLY A 339 2.53 12.00 -7.82
C GLY A 339 1.92 11.93 -9.24
N SER A 340 1.78 10.73 -9.80
CA SER A 340 1.13 10.53 -11.10
C SER A 340 -0.36 10.86 -11.08
N ALA A 341 -1.07 10.50 -10.01
CA ALA A 341 -2.47 10.86 -9.82
C ALA A 341 -2.64 12.38 -9.59
N MET A 342 -1.75 13.01 -8.80
CA MET A 342 -1.74 14.46 -8.65
C MET A 342 -1.51 15.18 -9.99
N MET A 343 -0.54 14.72 -10.79
CA MET A 343 -0.26 15.28 -12.13
C MET A 343 -1.45 15.16 -13.08
N ALA A 344 -2.20 14.06 -13.05
CA ALA A 344 -3.40 13.88 -13.87
C ALA A 344 -4.61 14.70 -13.39
N ASN A 345 -4.71 14.96 -12.08
CA ASN A 345 -5.76 15.79 -11.49
C ASN A 345 -5.48 17.30 -11.64
N LEU A 346 -4.20 17.70 -11.71
CA LEU A 346 -3.79 19.07 -12.02
C LEU A 346 -3.89 19.37 -13.51
N TRP A 347 -3.42 18.45 -14.36
CA TRP A 347 -3.31 18.65 -15.81
C TRP A 347 -4.22 17.67 -16.57
N GLU A 348 -5.39 18.16 -16.93
CA GLU A 348 -6.33 17.52 -17.85
C GLU A 348 -5.66 17.14 -19.19
N ARG A 349 -6.34 16.29 -19.98
CA ARG A 349 -5.87 15.91 -21.32
C ARG A 349 -5.86 17.13 -22.24
N ASP A 350 -4.72 17.40 -22.88
CA ASP A 350 -4.61 18.50 -23.83
C ASP A 350 -5.19 18.08 -25.19
N ASP A 351 -6.52 18.19 -25.27
CA ASP A 351 -7.32 17.89 -26.45
C ASP A 351 -6.83 18.65 -27.71
N ARG A 352 -6.19 19.82 -27.55
CA ARG A 352 -5.61 20.60 -28.66
C ARG A 352 -4.27 20.00 -29.12
N SER A 353 -3.44 19.52 -28.21
CA SER A 353 -2.19 18.82 -28.54
C SER A 353 -2.45 17.41 -29.09
N ILE A 354 -3.46 16.69 -28.57
CA ILE A 354 -3.92 15.41 -29.12
C ILE A 354 -4.39 15.62 -30.57
N ARG A 355 -5.29 16.59 -30.83
CA ARG A 355 -5.76 16.89 -32.20
C ARG A 355 -4.62 17.30 -33.14
N ARG A 356 -3.62 18.06 -32.67
CA ARG A 356 -2.43 18.40 -33.46
C ARG A 356 -1.57 17.17 -33.78
N LEU A 357 -1.30 16.31 -32.79
CA LEU A 357 -0.56 15.05 -33.01
C LEU A 357 -1.28 14.14 -34.01
N VAL A 358 -2.59 13.95 -33.86
CA VAL A 358 -3.41 13.17 -34.82
C VAL A 358 -3.28 13.71 -36.24
N LEU A 359 -3.38 15.03 -36.43
CA LEU A 359 -3.26 15.65 -37.74
C LEU A 359 -1.84 15.62 -38.31
N ASP A 360 -0.80 15.67 -37.48
CA ASP A 360 0.59 15.54 -37.92
C ASP A 360 0.91 14.10 -38.35
N GLU A 361 0.52 13.10 -37.55
CA GLU A 361 0.72 11.69 -37.87
C GLU A 361 -0.13 11.25 -39.08
N ALA A 362 -1.35 11.78 -39.24
CA ALA A 362 -2.16 11.53 -40.43
C ALA A 362 -1.46 12.00 -41.72
N LYS A 363 -0.77 13.15 -41.72
CA LYS A 363 0.04 13.62 -42.85
C LYS A 363 1.18 12.64 -43.15
N LEU A 364 1.89 12.17 -42.12
CA LEU A 364 2.98 11.18 -42.26
C LEU A 364 2.50 9.81 -42.78
N LEU A 365 1.21 9.48 -42.56
CA LEU A 365 0.58 8.25 -43.06
C LEU A 365 -0.04 8.38 -44.47
N ARG A 366 -0.02 9.55 -45.10
CA ARG A 366 -0.53 9.73 -46.48
C ARG A 366 0.19 8.89 -47.55
N PRO A 367 1.53 8.75 -47.55
CA PRO A 367 2.23 7.97 -48.59
C PRO A 367 1.82 6.50 -48.68
N PHE A 368 1.31 5.92 -47.59
CA PHE A 368 0.93 4.50 -47.51
C PHE A 368 -0.44 4.22 -48.14
N HIS A 369 -1.40 5.16 -48.10
CA HIS A 369 -2.74 4.92 -48.64
C HIS A 369 -2.88 5.43 -50.08
N SER A 370 -2.94 4.49 -51.02
CA SER A 370 -3.06 4.77 -52.46
C SER A 370 -4.49 5.15 -52.84
N THR A 371 -4.78 6.45 -52.90
CA THR A 371 -6.14 6.96 -53.15
C THR A 371 -6.16 8.09 -54.18
N PHE A 372 -7.01 7.95 -55.21
CA PHE A 372 -7.33 9.05 -56.14
C PHE A 372 -7.96 10.24 -55.41
N GLN A 373 -7.68 11.46 -55.87
CA GLN A 373 -8.01 12.72 -55.17
C GLN A 373 -9.47 12.87 -54.73
N SER A 374 -10.43 12.26 -55.46
CA SER A 374 -11.87 12.29 -55.12
C SER A 374 -12.29 11.46 -53.89
N VAL A 375 -11.44 10.54 -53.43
CA VAL A 375 -11.70 9.69 -52.24
C VAL A 375 -10.74 10.01 -51.09
N ALA A 376 -9.68 10.80 -51.34
CA ALA A 376 -8.67 11.17 -50.35
C ALA A 376 -9.26 11.73 -49.04
N ASP A 377 -10.21 12.68 -49.12
CA ASP A 377 -10.89 13.26 -47.93
C ASP A 377 -11.57 12.22 -47.03
N ARG A 378 -12.06 11.12 -47.60
CA ARG A 378 -12.68 10.01 -46.85
C ARG A 378 -11.61 9.12 -46.22
N CYS A 379 -10.49 8.90 -46.92
CA CYS A 379 -9.35 8.15 -46.40
C CYS A 379 -8.66 8.88 -45.26
N ASP A 380 -8.29 10.15 -45.44
CA ASP A 380 -7.70 11.00 -44.42
C ASP A 380 -8.58 11.07 -43.17
N ARG A 381 -9.91 11.25 -43.33
CA ARG A 381 -10.85 11.26 -42.19
C ARG A 381 -10.81 9.94 -41.41
N LYS A 382 -10.87 8.80 -42.10
CA LYS A 382 -10.79 7.48 -41.45
C LYS A 382 -9.46 7.26 -40.73
N VAL A 383 -8.33 7.69 -41.32
CA VAL A 383 -7.01 7.62 -40.67
C VAL A 383 -6.96 8.51 -39.42
N VAL A 384 -7.50 9.74 -39.50
CA VAL A 384 -7.62 10.68 -38.38
C VAL A 384 -8.49 10.12 -37.25
N ASP A 385 -9.65 9.53 -37.57
CA ASP A 385 -10.52 8.88 -36.59
C ASP A 385 -9.83 7.69 -35.90
N GLN A 386 -9.23 6.76 -36.67
CA GLN A 386 -8.52 5.61 -36.11
C GLN A 386 -7.28 6.02 -35.29
N LEU A 387 -6.52 7.04 -35.71
CA LEU A 387 -5.38 7.57 -34.95
C LEU A 387 -5.81 8.21 -33.62
N ARG A 388 -6.91 8.98 -33.61
CA ARG A 388 -7.47 9.54 -32.37
C ARG A 388 -7.81 8.41 -31.38
N ASP A 389 -8.48 7.36 -31.86
CA ASP A 389 -8.95 6.28 -31.01
C ASP A 389 -7.79 5.39 -30.50
N ILE A 390 -6.72 5.22 -31.30
CA ILE A 390 -5.44 4.62 -30.88
C ILE A 390 -4.78 5.46 -29.78
N LEU A 391 -4.61 6.77 -30.00
CA LEU A 391 -3.92 7.66 -29.06
C LEU A 391 -4.72 7.84 -27.76
N ALA A 392 -6.05 7.90 -27.81
CA ALA A 392 -6.90 7.98 -26.63
C ALA A 392 -6.76 6.74 -25.72
N LEU A 393 -6.76 5.54 -26.30
CA LEU A 393 -6.51 4.30 -25.56
C LEU A 393 -5.07 4.22 -25.02
N ALA A 394 -4.08 4.67 -25.78
CA ALA A 394 -2.69 4.70 -25.34
C ALA A 394 -2.47 5.67 -24.16
N ILE A 395 -3.10 6.85 -24.18
CA ILE A 395 -3.05 7.82 -23.07
C ILE A 395 -3.71 7.22 -21.82
N GLU A 396 -4.91 6.65 -21.94
CA GLU A 396 -5.61 6.01 -20.81
C GLU A 396 -4.78 4.88 -20.18
N LEU A 397 -4.14 4.06 -21.01
CA LEU A 397 -3.25 2.98 -20.60
C LEU A 397 -1.97 3.49 -19.93
N ASP A 398 -1.37 4.58 -20.43
CA ASP A 398 -0.20 5.24 -19.86
C ASP A 398 -0.51 5.89 -18.50
N GLU A 399 -1.70 6.49 -18.36
CA GLU A 399 -2.25 6.95 -17.08
C GLU A 399 -2.41 5.79 -16.08
N MET A 400 -3.05 4.69 -16.47
CA MET A 400 -3.21 3.49 -15.64
C MET A 400 -1.86 2.90 -15.20
N ILE A 401 -0.87 2.90 -16.10
CA ILE A 401 0.50 2.43 -15.85
C ILE A 401 1.25 3.32 -14.85
N LEU A 402 1.10 4.65 -14.93
CA LEU A 402 1.78 5.59 -14.05
C LEU A 402 1.12 5.69 -12.66
N ARG A 403 -0.21 5.66 -12.59
CA ARG A 403 -0.97 5.65 -11.32
C ARG A 403 -0.89 4.32 -10.55
N SER A 404 -0.37 3.25 -11.16
CA SER A 404 -0.26 1.94 -10.50
C SER A 404 0.94 1.86 -9.54
N LYS A 405 0.75 1.13 -8.44
CA LYS A 405 1.81 0.77 -7.49
C LYS A 405 2.75 -0.33 -8.02
N ALA A 406 2.49 -0.91 -9.21
CA ALA A 406 3.41 -1.82 -9.88
C ALA A 406 4.33 -1.10 -10.89
N ILE A 407 5.56 -1.60 -11.06
CA ILE A 407 6.50 -1.06 -12.06
C ILE A 407 6.22 -1.73 -13.41
N PHE A 408 5.55 -1.01 -14.32
CA PHE A 408 5.44 -1.40 -15.71
C PHE A 408 6.59 -0.87 -16.57
N HIS A 409 6.98 -1.65 -17.57
CA HIS A 409 7.90 -1.27 -18.64
C HIS A 409 7.38 -1.78 -19.99
N VAL A 410 7.11 -0.86 -20.90
CA VAL A 410 6.89 -1.13 -22.33
C VAL A 410 8.26 -1.15 -23.02
N HIS A 411 8.55 -2.17 -23.83
CA HIS A 411 9.86 -2.30 -24.47
C HIS A 411 9.83 -3.16 -25.76
N CYS A 412 10.30 -2.60 -26.88
CA CYS A 412 10.72 -3.38 -28.04
C CYS A 412 12.07 -4.05 -27.74
N GLY A 413 12.06 -5.30 -27.29
CA GLY A 413 13.26 -6.05 -26.94
C GLY A 413 13.03 -7.12 -25.86
N ASP A 414 13.93 -8.09 -25.80
CA ASP A 414 14.05 -9.01 -24.68
C ASP A 414 15.09 -8.48 -23.69
N ARG A 415 14.68 -8.20 -22.45
CA ARG A 415 15.59 -7.69 -21.41
C ARG A 415 16.60 -8.71 -20.89
N SER A 416 16.42 -10.00 -21.19
CA SER A 416 17.38 -11.06 -20.85
C SER A 416 18.54 -11.18 -21.85
N GLN A 417 18.48 -10.46 -22.97
CA GLN A 417 19.47 -10.54 -24.05
C GLN A 417 20.35 -9.29 -24.11
N SER A 418 21.58 -9.42 -24.61
CA SER A 418 22.52 -8.31 -24.66
C SER A 418 22.18 -7.33 -25.79
N LEU A 419 22.29 -6.02 -25.55
CA LEU A 419 22.03 -4.99 -26.57
C LEU A 419 23.01 -5.05 -27.76
N ASN A 420 24.12 -5.78 -27.64
CA ASN A 420 25.17 -5.88 -28.66
C ASN A 420 25.06 -7.16 -29.50
N SER A 421 24.11 -8.05 -29.20
CA SER A 421 23.84 -9.29 -29.94
C SER A 421 22.58 -9.15 -30.80
N ALA A 422 22.53 -9.87 -31.92
CA ALA A 422 21.27 -10.03 -32.66
C ALA A 422 20.22 -10.68 -31.76
N THR A 423 19.04 -10.06 -31.66
CA THR A 423 17.97 -10.55 -30.79
C THR A 423 17.45 -11.90 -31.27
N MET A 424 17.39 -12.87 -30.36
CA MET A 424 16.90 -14.22 -30.58
C MET A 424 15.43 -14.33 -30.16
N TRP A 425 14.67 -15.22 -30.80
CA TRP A 425 13.28 -15.45 -30.42
C TRP A 425 13.17 -16.19 -29.08
N ASN A 426 12.38 -15.62 -28.16
CA ASN A 426 12.13 -16.17 -26.84
C ASN A 426 10.62 -16.37 -26.63
N ARG A 427 10.16 -17.63 -26.68
CA ARG A 427 8.75 -18.04 -26.49
C ARG A 427 8.09 -17.48 -25.23
N ASN A 428 8.85 -17.16 -24.18
CA ASN A 428 8.28 -16.67 -22.92
C ASN A 428 7.87 -15.19 -22.99
N VAL A 429 8.55 -14.37 -23.81
CA VAL A 429 8.31 -12.92 -23.93
C VAL A 429 7.82 -12.49 -25.32
N MET A 430 7.86 -13.39 -26.30
CA MET A 430 7.49 -13.15 -27.71
C MET A 430 6.58 -14.24 -28.28
N ASP A 431 5.67 -13.83 -29.16
CA ASP A 431 4.97 -14.71 -30.10
C ASP A 431 5.41 -14.34 -31.53
N SER A 432 5.86 -15.34 -32.30
CA SER A 432 6.23 -15.13 -33.71
C SER A 432 4.97 -15.12 -34.56
N VAL A 433 4.78 -14.09 -35.38
CA VAL A 433 3.61 -13.96 -36.29
C VAL A 433 3.95 -14.43 -37.70
N ALA A 434 5.19 -14.20 -38.13
CA ALA A 434 5.77 -14.75 -39.36
C ALA A 434 7.20 -15.25 -39.07
N PHE A 435 7.66 -16.25 -39.82
CA PHE A 435 9.01 -16.82 -39.77
C PHE A 435 9.38 -17.40 -41.15
N THR A 436 10.65 -17.36 -41.52
CA THR A 436 11.12 -17.91 -42.81
C THR A 436 11.78 -19.29 -42.68
N LYS A 437 12.19 -19.69 -41.46
CA LYS A 437 12.64 -21.04 -41.11
C LYS A 437 11.82 -21.61 -39.96
N THR A 438 11.94 -22.92 -39.73
CA THR A 438 11.28 -23.60 -38.60
C THR A 438 11.67 -22.97 -37.26
N LEU A 439 10.69 -22.38 -36.59
CA LEU A 439 10.88 -21.55 -35.40
C LEU A 439 11.55 -22.31 -34.24
N SER A 440 12.67 -21.78 -33.75
CA SER A 440 13.47 -22.38 -32.67
C SER A 440 14.07 -21.31 -31.75
N PRO A 441 14.58 -21.66 -30.56
CA PRO A 441 15.34 -20.72 -29.72
C PRO A 441 16.65 -20.18 -30.36
N ARG A 442 16.99 -20.64 -31.57
CA ARG A 442 18.09 -20.12 -32.40
C ARG A 442 17.61 -19.29 -33.61
N SER A 443 16.31 -19.14 -33.80
CA SER A 443 15.76 -18.19 -34.76
C SER A 443 16.00 -16.76 -34.26
N ARG A 444 16.40 -15.88 -35.16
CA ARG A 444 16.62 -14.45 -34.93
C ARG A 444 15.31 -13.71 -35.13
N VAL A 445 15.11 -12.64 -34.36
CA VAL A 445 14.07 -11.64 -34.61
C VAL A 445 14.57 -10.71 -35.72
N VAL A 446 13.83 -10.62 -36.82
CA VAL A 446 14.11 -9.68 -37.91
C VAL A 446 13.63 -8.28 -37.52
N PHE A 447 12.41 -8.18 -36.98
CA PHE A 447 11.89 -6.95 -36.36
C PHE A 447 10.75 -7.22 -35.36
N PHE A 448 10.50 -6.22 -34.51
CA PHE A 448 9.40 -6.21 -33.54
C PHE A 448 8.16 -5.56 -34.15
N ILE A 449 7.05 -6.29 -34.20
CA ILE A 449 5.73 -5.80 -34.63
C ILE A 449 5.06 -5.04 -33.49
N SER A 450 5.24 -5.48 -32.24
CA SER A 450 4.73 -4.81 -31.04
C SER A 450 5.67 -5.00 -29.84
N PRO A 451 5.68 -4.08 -28.86
CA PRO A 451 6.54 -4.16 -27.69
C PRO A 451 6.03 -5.17 -26.63
N VAL A 452 6.96 -5.68 -25.81
CA VAL A 452 6.64 -6.45 -24.60
C VAL A 452 6.17 -5.50 -23.49
N VAL A 453 5.17 -5.91 -22.71
CA VAL A 453 4.81 -5.27 -21.43
C VAL A 453 5.28 -6.14 -20.27
N TYR A 454 6.32 -5.68 -19.59
CA TYR A 454 6.74 -6.27 -18.31
C TYR A 454 6.07 -5.55 -17.14
N LYS A 455 5.75 -6.31 -16.09
CA LYS A 455 5.31 -5.82 -14.78
C LYS A 455 6.26 -6.34 -13.70
N THR A 456 6.65 -5.49 -12.75
CA THR A 456 7.39 -5.88 -11.53
C THR A 456 6.60 -5.43 -10.30
N GLY A 457 6.45 -6.32 -9.32
CA GLY A 457 5.62 -6.06 -8.13
C GLY A 457 4.11 -6.12 -8.39
N THR A 458 3.32 -6.17 -7.32
CA THR A 458 1.85 -6.23 -7.35
C THR A 458 1.20 -4.85 -7.47
N ALA A 459 -0.08 -4.80 -7.83
CA ALA A 459 -0.85 -3.55 -7.84
C ALA A 459 -1.11 -2.96 -6.43
N ASP A 460 -0.77 -3.71 -5.38
CA ASP A 460 -0.78 -3.27 -3.97
C ASP A 460 0.57 -2.68 -3.52
N GLY A 461 1.60 -2.82 -4.36
CA GLY A 461 2.95 -2.33 -4.11
C GLY A 461 3.78 -3.28 -3.24
N GLN A 462 3.86 -4.55 -3.62
CA GLN A 462 4.64 -5.61 -2.95
C GLN A 462 5.37 -6.48 -3.98
N ARG A 463 6.34 -7.31 -3.54
CA ARG A 463 7.00 -8.34 -4.37
C ARG A 463 7.74 -7.82 -5.61
N TYR A 464 8.52 -6.75 -5.48
CA TYR A 464 9.30 -6.17 -6.59
C TYR A 464 10.56 -6.98 -6.97
N ASP A 465 10.86 -8.05 -6.23
CA ASP A 465 11.71 -9.17 -6.64
C ASP A 465 11.12 -9.94 -7.83
N SER A 466 9.79 -10.03 -7.91
CA SER A 466 9.08 -10.78 -8.94
C SER A 466 8.74 -9.93 -10.18
N GLN A 467 9.06 -10.45 -11.36
CA GLN A 467 8.73 -9.88 -12.67
C GLN A 467 7.85 -10.84 -13.48
N MET A 468 6.86 -10.32 -14.19
CA MET A 468 6.00 -11.07 -15.11
C MET A 468 5.83 -10.36 -16.45
N VAL A 469 5.46 -11.11 -17.48
CA VAL A 469 5.04 -10.59 -18.79
C VAL A 469 3.51 -10.43 -18.76
N LEU A 470 3.02 -9.19 -18.88
CA LEU A 470 1.58 -8.92 -18.93
C LEU A 470 1.03 -9.14 -20.36
N ALA A 471 1.82 -8.72 -21.34
CA ALA A 471 1.62 -8.93 -22.78
C ALA A 471 2.97 -9.17 -23.46
N LYS A 472 3.03 -10.16 -24.35
CA LYS A 472 4.21 -10.48 -25.15
C LYS A 472 4.36 -9.54 -26.34
N ALA A 473 5.58 -9.41 -26.85
CA ALA A 473 5.82 -8.83 -28.17
C ALA A 473 5.34 -9.76 -29.28
N SER A 474 4.77 -9.18 -30.34
CA SER A 474 4.60 -9.83 -31.64
C SER A 474 5.86 -9.57 -32.47
N VAL A 475 6.44 -10.59 -33.10
CA VAL A 475 7.70 -10.48 -33.85
C VAL A 475 7.67 -11.21 -35.20
N VAL A 476 8.53 -10.77 -36.13
CA VAL A 476 8.91 -11.54 -37.32
C VAL A 476 10.27 -12.20 -37.07
N CYS A 477 10.40 -13.48 -37.41
CA CYS A 477 11.64 -14.24 -37.26
C CYS A 477 12.26 -14.68 -38.60
N ASP A 478 13.53 -15.08 -38.56
CA ASP A 478 14.23 -15.68 -39.70
C ASP A 478 13.85 -17.16 -39.92
#